data_AF-A0A352Q827-F1
#
_entry.id   AF-A0A352Q827-F1
#
_cell.length_a   1.000
_cell.length_b   1.000
_cell.length_c   1.000
_cell.angle_alpha   90.00
_cell.angle_beta   90.00
_cell.angle_gamma   90.00
#
_symmetry.space_group_name_H-M   'P 1'
#
loop_
_entity.id
_entity.type
_entity.pdbx_description
1 polymer ?
#
loop_
_entity_poly.entity_id
_entity_poly.type
_entity_poly.pdbx_seq_one_letter_code
_entity_poly.pdbx_strand_id
1 'polypeptide(L)'
;MIPLSSKSLNTALFGIGLAVIVGCADAESDLRLHPVEHYRIQYEQTGMMTGTVERGCRNWCAEQVEITDTTMSMMGITQKTRTRAVTVRDKIYNINLENGKATVTTNPMYDMIVQQIENSGNDPKQVGEAWLNAMGFSSTGNERTIAGETCIDYSGMGGVATSCMTEDGLMLRTEAMGMVQTATAVDRSGGGSSADYEIPADAQSIQIPGTN
;
A
#
# COMPACT_ATOMS: atom_id res chain seq x y z
N MET A 1 55.81 12.54 -41.98
CA MET A 1 55.59 12.27 -43.42
C MET A 1 55.09 10.84 -43.56
N ILE A 2 53.92 10.65 -44.18
CA ILE A 2 53.30 9.36 -44.57
C ILE A 2 53.62 9.17 -46.07
N PRO A 3 53.89 7.96 -46.64
CA PRO A 3 53.00 6.78 -46.68
C PRO A 3 53.67 5.41 -46.38
N LEU A 4 53.02 4.38 -45.80
CA LEU A 4 51.75 3.66 -46.07
C LEU A 4 51.71 2.91 -47.41
N SER A 5 52.09 1.62 -47.36
CA SER A 5 51.71 0.57 -48.31
C SER A 5 51.56 -0.74 -47.54
N SER A 6 50.32 -1.19 -47.32
CA SER A 6 50.05 -2.60 -47.02
C SER A 6 48.64 -2.98 -47.46
N LYS A 7 48.63 -3.73 -48.55
CA LYS A 7 47.85 -4.94 -48.85
C LYS A 7 46.42 -5.05 -48.29
N SER A 8 45.54 -5.19 -49.27
CA SER A 8 44.14 -5.57 -49.27
C SER A 8 43.84 -7.00 -48.77
N LEU A 9 42.60 -7.13 -48.28
CA LEU A 9 41.72 -8.30 -48.18
C LEU A 9 42.06 -9.40 -47.17
N ASN A 10 41.30 -9.42 -46.07
CA ASN A 10 40.42 -10.57 -45.84
C ASN A 10 39.12 -10.14 -45.16
N THR A 11 38.03 -10.53 -45.81
CA THR A 11 36.64 -10.26 -45.49
C THR A 11 36.23 -11.02 -44.24
N ALA A 12 35.82 -10.30 -43.20
CA ALA A 12 34.92 -10.83 -42.19
C ALA A 12 33.81 -9.80 -41.99
N LEU A 13 32.68 -10.03 -42.65
CA LEU A 13 31.40 -9.42 -42.29
C LEU A 13 31.07 -9.85 -40.86
N PHE A 14 31.23 -8.95 -39.90
CA PHE A 14 30.43 -8.97 -38.68
C PHE A 14 29.54 -7.75 -38.74
N GLY A 15 28.25 -8.00 -39.00
CA GLY A 15 27.23 -6.98 -39.03
C GLY A 15 27.20 -6.25 -37.70
N ILE A 16 27.21 -4.92 -37.79
CA ILE A 16 26.84 -4.04 -36.69
C ILE A 16 25.34 -4.27 -36.48
N GLY A 17 25.02 -5.22 -35.62
CA GLY A 17 23.71 -5.31 -35.01
C GLY A 17 23.53 -4.08 -34.15
N LEU A 18 22.78 -3.11 -34.66
CA LEU A 18 22.24 -2.02 -33.85
C LEU A 18 21.30 -2.69 -32.83
N ALA A 19 21.82 -3.00 -31.64
CA ALA A 19 20.99 -3.36 -30.50
C ALA A 19 20.21 -2.10 -30.14
N VAL A 20 19.01 -1.96 -30.71
CA VAL A 20 17.99 -1.09 -30.13
C VAL A 20 17.71 -1.68 -28.76
N ILE A 21 18.36 -1.11 -27.74
CA ILE A 21 17.92 -1.27 -26.37
C ILE A 21 16.55 -0.59 -26.37
N VAL A 22 15.50 -1.38 -26.61
CA VAL A 22 14.16 -0.98 -26.22
C VAL A 22 14.26 -0.93 -24.70
N GLY A 23 14.62 0.24 -24.19
CA GLY A 23 14.25 0.60 -22.85
C GLY A 23 12.74 0.46 -22.84
N CYS A 24 12.26 -0.62 -22.23
CA CYS A 24 10.98 -0.56 -21.55
C CYS A 24 11.22 0.50 -20.47
N ALA A 25 11.06 1.77 -20.85
CA ALA A 25 10.50 2.72 -19.92
C ALA A 25 9.14 2.10 -19.58
N ASP A 26 9.09 1.34 -18.49
CA ASP A 26 7.86 1.17 -17.76
C ASP A 26 7.29 2.58 -17.69
N ALA A 27 6.16 2.81 -18.35
CA ALA A 27 5.44 4.04 -18.18
C ALA A 27 5.12 4.09 -16.69
N GLU A 28 5.92 4.84 -15.94
CA GLU A 28 5.69 5.14 -14.54
C GLU A 28 4.29 5.72 -14.51
N SER A 29 3.33 4.96 -13.99
CA SER A 29 1.95 5.42 -14.03
C SER A 29 1.90 6.64 -13.12
N ASP A 30 1.54 7.81 -13.68
CA ASP A 30 1.25 9.04 -12.91
C ASP A 30 0.08 8.86 -11.91
N LEU A 31 -0.45 7.65 -11.79
CA LEU A 31 -1.51 7.26 -10.88
C LEU A 31 -1.04 7.40 -9.43
N ARG A 32 -1.56 8.43 -8.76
CA ARG A 32 -1.39 8.66 -7.33
C ARG A 32 -2.59 8.11 -6.58
N LEU A 33 -2.40 7.02 -5.83
CA LEU A 33 -3.46 6.41 -5.03
C LEU A 33 -3.67 7.11 -3.68
N HIS A 34 -2.77 8.01 -3.30
CA HIS A 34 -2.81 8.76 -2.04
C HIS A 34 -2.20 10.17 -2.23
N PRO A 35 -2.59 11.19 -1.44
CA PRO A 35 -1.99 12.54 -1.51
C PRO A 35 -0.57 12.67 -0.96
N VAL A 36 -0.05 11.61 -0.33
CA VAL A 36 1.29 11.57 0.29
C VAL A 36 2.09 10.49 -0.41
N GLU A 37 3.27 10.84 -0.92
CA GLU A 37 4.11 9.95 -1.72
C GLU A 37 4.60 8.73 -0.94
N HIS A 38 5.03 8.93 0.29
CA HIS A 38 5.50 7.87 1.17
C HIS A 38 5.23 8.20 2.64
N TYR A 39 4.87 7.18 3.41
CA TYR A 39 4.74 7.28 4.86
C TYR A 39 4.78 5.90 5.51
N ARG A 40 5.04 5.88 6.81
CA ARG A 40 4.92 4.72 7.69
C ARG A 40 4.20 5.14 8.97
N ILE A 41 3.16 4.40 9.35
CA ILE A 41 2.41 4.63 10.58
C ILE A 41 2.44 3.36 11.42
N GLN A 42 2.86 3.50 12.67
CA GLN A 42 2.74 2.46 13.68
C GLN A 42 1.47 2.70 14.47
N TYR A 43 0.72 1.63 14.72
CA TYR A 43 -0.52 1.65 15.49
C TYR A 43 -0.44 0.68 16.66
N GLU A 44 -1.00 1.10 17.77
CA GLU A 44 -1.46 0.19 18.82
C GLU A 44 -2.91 -0.21 18.52
N GLN A 45 -3.20 -1.50 18.56
CA GLN A 45 -4.54 -2.05 18.41
C GLN A 45 -5.03 -2.61 19.74
N THR A 46 -6.27 -2.27 20.11
CA THR A 46 -6.96 -2.76 21.31
C THR A 46 -8.38 -3.25 20.96
N GLY A 47 -9.02 -3.93 21.92
CA GLY A 47 -10.35 -4.55 21.74
C GLY A 47 -10.29 -6.07 21.68
N MET A 48 -11.03 -6.67 20.75
CA MET A 48 -11.06 -8.13 20.55
C MET A 48 -9.69 -8.71 20.14
N MET A 49 -8.88 -7.92 19.45
CA MET A 49 -7.50 -8.23 19.08
C MET A 49 -6.59 -7.14 19.64
N THR A 50 -5.51 -7.53 20.28
CA THR A 50 -4.55 -6.61 20.91
C THR A 50 -3.17 -6.78 20.31
N GLY A 51 -2.40 -5.71 20.14
CA GLY A 51 -1.05 -5.76 19.61
C GLY A 51 -0.72 -4.56 18.74
N THR A 52 0.07 -4.78 17.69
CA THR A 52 0.57 -3.71 16.83
C THR A 52 0.20 -3.96 15.38
N VAL A 53 -0.10 -2.87 14.67
CA VAL A 53 -0.25 -2.85 13.22
C VAL A 53 0.67 -1.77 12.67
N GLU A 54 1.37 -2.02 11.58
CA GLU A 54 2.25 -1.05 10.93
C GLU A 54 1.90 -0.95 9.45
N ARG A 55 1.55 0.25 8.99
CA ARG A 55 1.16 0.51 7.60
C ARG A 55 2.19 1.40 6.93
N GLY A 56 2.66 0.97 5.76
CA GLY A 56 3.65 1.66 4.97
C GLY A 56 3.14 1.85 3.56
N CYS A 57 3.50 2.97 2.97
CA CYS A 57 3.14 3.35 1.63
C CYS A 57 4.35 3.95 0.93
N ARG A 58 4.53 3.60 -0.34
CA ARG A 58 5.54 4.14 -1.26
C ARG A 58 4.92 4.44 -2.60
N ASN A 59 5.56 5.31 -3.38
CA ASN A 59 5.16 5.65 -4.74
C ASN A 59 3.67 6.05 -4.80
N TRP A 60 3.27 6.99 -3.94
CA TRP A 60 1.88 7.45 -3.80
C TRP A 60 0.89 6.31 -3.54
N CYS A 61 1.33 5.33 -2.75
CA CYS A 61 0.64 4.10 -2.35
C CYS A 61 0.35 3.10 -3.49
N ALA A 62 1.05 3.22 -4.63
CA ALA A 62 1.13 2.13 -5.62
C ALA A 62 1.72 0.85 -5.02
N GLU A 63 2.56 1.00 -3.99
CA GLU A 63 3.09 -0.07 -3.16
C GLU A 63 2.73 0.18 -1.69
N GLN A 64 2.09 -0.79 -1.06
CA GLN A 64 1.70 -0.70 0.35
C GLN A 64 2.12 -1.96 1.08
N VAL A 65 2.41 -1.81 2.38
CA VAL A 65 2.63 -2.95 3.27
C VAL A 65 1.92 -2.75 4.60
N GLU A 66 1.19 -3.77 5.04
CA GLU A 66 0.63 -3.86 6.38
C GLU A 66 1.31 -5.02 7.11
N ILE A 67 1.92 -4.74 8.26
CA ILE A 67 2.47 -5.76 9.16
C ILE A 67 1.61 -5.81 10.40
N THR A 68 1.08 -6.98 10.70
CA THR A 68 0.18 -7.20 11.84
C THR A 68 0.81 -8.21 12.78
N ASP A 69 1.01 -7.82 14.03
CA ASP A 69 1.37 -8.71 15.14
C ASP A 69 0.34 -8.50 16.25
N THR A 70 -0.67 -9.36 16.26
CA THR A 70 -1.78 -9.26 17.20
C THR A 70 -2.06 -10.58 17.88
N THR A 71 -2.66 -10.50 19.06
CA THR A 71 -3.13 -11.61 19.84
C THR A 71 -4.63 -11.46 20.05
N MET A 72 -5.38 -12.45 19.62
CA MET A 72 -6.80 -12.60 19.90
C MET A 72 -6.97 -13.56 21.07
N SER A 73 -7.77 -13.19 22.06
CA SER A 73 -8.16 -14.09 23.15
C SER A 73 -9.67 -14.19 23.22
N MET A 74 -10.21 -15.37 22.92
CA MET A 74 -11.65 -15.62 22.93
C MET A 74 -11.92 -16.96 23.62
N MET A 75 -12.81 -16.95 24.63
CA MET A 75 -13.24 -18.16 25.35
C MET A 75 -12.08 -19.00 25.92
N GLY A 76 -11.02 -18.36 26.42
CA GLY A 76 -9.83 -19.04 26.96
C GLY A 76 -8.88 -19.62 25.90
N ILE A 77 -9.18 -19.45 24.61
CA ILE A 77 -8.28 -19.75 23.51
C ILE A 77 -7.55 -18.47 23.12
N THR A 78 -6.22 -18.54 23.11
CA THR A 78 -5.35 -17.47 22.63
C THR A 78 -4.78 -17.85 21.27
N GLN A 79 -4.95 -16.98 20.28
CA GLN A 79 -4.38 -17.13 18.94
C GLN A 79 -3.52 -15.91 18.63
N LYS A 80 -2.24 -16.15 18.36
CA LYS A 80 -1.32 -15.14 17.86
C LYS A 80 -1.37 -15.13 16.33
N THR A 81 -1.46 -13.95 15.75
CA THR A 81 -1.43 -13.71 14.31
C THR A 81 -0.25 -12.80 14.00
N ARG A 82 0.68 -13.29 13.19
CA ARG A 82 1.79 -12.51 12.66
C ARG A 82 1.81 -12.59 11.14
N THR A 83 1.41 -11.52 10.48
CA THR A 83 1.24 -11.48 9.03
C THR A 83 1.84 -10.22 8.42
N ARG A 84 2.20 -10.33 7.15
CA ARG A 84 2.57 -9.20 6.30
C ARG A 84 1.75 -9.25 5.03
N ALA A 85 0.98 -8.21 4.76
CA ALA A 85 0.30 -8.02 3.50
C ALA A 85 1.09 -7.01 2.67
N VAL A 86 1.52 -7.40 1.47
CA VAL A 86 2.12 -6.47 0.49
C VAL A 86 1.12 -6.27 -0.63
N THR A 87 0.75 -5.02 -0.91
CA THR A 87 -0.15 -4.67 -2.01
C THR A 87 0.64 -3.97 -3.09
N VAL A 88 0.57 -4.48 -4.31
CA VAL A 88 1.16 -3.87 -5.51
C VAL A 88 0.10 -3.84 -6.58
N ARG A 89 -0.34 -2.64 -6.95
CA ARG A 89 -1.47 -2.43 -7.88
C ARG A 89 -2.71 -3.23 -7.45
N ASP A 90 -3.18 -4.13 -8.30
CA ASP A 90 -4.35 -4.98 -8.08
C ASP A 90 -4.05 -6.23 -7.24
N LYS A 91 -2.80 -6.52 -6.90
CA LYS A 91 -2.44 -7.75 -6.17
C LYS A 91 -2.19 -7.47 -4.69
N ILE A 92 -2.72 -8.36 -3.86
CA ILE A 92 -2.46 -8.40 -2.42
C ILE A 92 -1.80 -9.75 -2.11
N TYR A 93 -0.58 -9.70 -1.60
CA TYR A 93 0.22 -10.84 -1.16
C TYR A 93 0.15 -10.96 0.35
N ASN A 94 -0.59 -11.93 0.84
CA ASN A 94 -0.73 -12.22 2.27
C ASN A 94 0.30 -13.26 2.69
N ILE A 95 1.22 -12.87 3.56
CA ILE A 95 2.36 -13.67 4.00
C ILE A 95 2.19 -13.97 5.49
N ASN A 96 2.16 -15.25 5.84
CA ASN A 96 2.22 -15.69 7.23
C ASN A 96 3.69 -15.70 7.68
N LEU A 97 4.03 -14.85 8.65
CA LEU A 97 5.43 -14.67 9.07
C LEU A 97 5.93 -15.79 9.99
N GLU A 98 5.05 -16.66 10.49
CA GLU A 98 5.42 -17.80 11.35
C GLU A 98 5.90 -18.99 10.52
N ASN A 99 5.31 -19.20 9.34
CA ASN A 99 5.63 -20.37 8.50
C ASN A 99 6.09 -20.01 7.07
N GLY A 100 6.18 -18.72 6.75
CA GLY A 100 6.66 -18.21 5.46
C GLY A 100 5.70 -18.42 4.29
N LYS A 101 4.52 -19.04 4.51
CA LYS A 101 3.57 -19.29 3.42
C LYS A 101 2.96 -17.98 2.94
N ALA A 102 2.96 -17.81 1.63
CA ALA A 102 2.36 -16.66 0.97
C ALA A 102 1.21 -17.07 0.06
N THR A 103 0.19 -16.23 0.02
CA THR A 103 -0.96 -16.37 -0.88
C THR A 103 -1.24 -15.05 -1.57
N VAL A 104 -1.65 -15.09 -2.83
CA VAL A 104 -1.97 -13.90 -3.61
C VAL A 104 -3.44 -13.87 -3.99
N THR A 105 -4.04 -12.69 -3.86
CA THR A 105 -5.42 -12.38 -4.25
C THR A 105 -5.46 -11.10 -5.09
N THR A 106 -6.43 -10.98 -5.99
CA THR A 106 -6.71 -9.72 -6.67
C THR A 106 -7.64 -8.85 -5.82
N ASN A 107 -7.31 -7.57 -5.64
CA ASN A 107 -8.16 -6.58 -5.00
C ASN A 107 -9.33 -6.23 -5.93
N PRO A 108 -10.57 -6.63 -5.61
CA PRO A 108 -11.72 -6.37 -6.48
C PRO A 108 -12.07 -4.88 -6.60
N MET A 109 -11.52 -4.04 -5.72
CA MET A 109 -11.79 -2.60 -5.67
C MET A 109 -10.78 -1.78 -6.48
N TYR A 110 -9.69 -2.39 -6.97
CA TYR A 110 -8.58 -1.65 -7.58
C TYR A 110 -9.04 -0.83 -8.79
N ASP A 111 -9.66 -1.46 -9.79
CA ASP A 111 -10.08 -0.78 -11.01
C ASP A 111 -11.08 0.36 -10.74
N MET A 112 -11.98 0.15 -9.77
CA MET A 112 -12.92 1.18 -9.34
C MET A 112 -12.21 2.38 -8.70
N ILE A 113 -11.20 2.13 -7.84
CA ILE A 113 -10.40 3.20 -7.23
C ILE A 113 -9.63 3.97 -8.29
N VAL A 114 -8.97 3.28 -9.23
CA VAL A 114 -8.23 3.91 -10.34
C VAL A 114 -9.14 4.79 -11.17
N GLN A 115 -10.28 4.27 -11.60
CA GLN A 115 -11.27 5.04 -12.38
C GLN A 115 -11.76 6.27 -11.62
N GLN A 116 -11.97 6.17 -10.31
CA GLN A 116 -12.43 7.30 -9.52
C GLN A 116 -11.36 8.39 -9.37
N ILE A 117 -10.08 8.00 -9.26
CA ILE A 117 -8.95 8.95 -9.27
C ILE A 117 -8.87 9.65 -10.62
N GLU A 118 -8.91 8.90 -11.72
CA GLU A 118 -8.88 9.48 -13.07
C GLU A 118 -10.04 10.47 -13.28
N ASN A 119 -11.25 10.09 -12.84
CA ASN A 119 -12.45 10.94 -12.93
C ASN A 119 -12.41 12.17 -12.01
N SER A 120 -11.59 12.16 -10.96
CA SER A 120 -11.39 13.30 -10.05
C SER A 120 -10.37 14.32 -10.57
N GLY A 121 -9.85 14.14 -11.78
CA GLY A 121 -8.73 14.94 -12.28
C GLY A 121 -7.39 14.57 -11.63
N ASN A 122 -7.24 13.31 -11.21
CA ASN A 122 -6.08 12.78 -10.48
C ASN A 122 -5.85 13.41 -9.10
N ASP A 123 -6.92 13.69 -8.36
CA ASP A 123 -6.87 14.18 -6.98
C ASP A 123 -7.28 13.07 -5.98
N PRO A 124 -6.31 12.30 -5.45
CA PRO A 124 -6.60 11.22 -4.52
C PRO A 124 -7.24 11.68 -3.20
N LYS A 125 -7.13 12.96 -2.82
CA LYS A 125 -7.76 13.48 -1.59
C LYS A 125 -9.28 13.43 -1.73
N GLN A 126 -9.80 13.89 -2.86
CA GLN A 126 -11.24 13.87 -3.14
C GLN A 126 -11.80 12.45 -3.16
N VAL A 127 -11.02 11.48 -3.66
CA VAL A 127 -11.42 10.07 -3.66
C VAL A 127 -11.50 9.52 -2.23
N GLY A 128 -10.51 9.82 -1.37
CA GLY A 128 -10.51 9.40 0.03
C GLY A 128 -11.71 9.96 0.82
N GLU A 129 -12.00 11.26 0.68
CA GLU A 129 -13.16 11.88 1.33
C GLU A 129 -14.49 11.33 0.79
N ALA A 130 -14.62 11.16 -0.54
CA ALA A 130 -15.79 10.56 -1.16
C ALA A 130 -16.01 9.12 -0.68
N TRP A 131 -14.93 8.36 -0.48
CA TRP A 131 -14.98 7.00 0.02
C TRP A 131 -15.49 6.93 1.47
N LEU A 132 -14.97 7.79 2.36
CA LEU A 132 -15.47 7.89 3.73
C LEU A 132 -16.96 8.25 3.76
N ASN A 133 -17.37 9.23 2.95
CA ASN A 133 -18.77 9.62 2.83
C ASN A 133 -19.65 8.47 2.32
N ALA A 134 -19.17 7.69 1.34
CA ALA A 134 -19.87 6.51 0.82
C ALA A 134 -20.03 5.40 1.87
N MET A 135 -19.08 5.27 2.80
CA MET A 135 -19.17 4.39 3.97
C MET A 135 -20.05 4.96 5.09
N GLY A 136 -20.68 6.12 4.88
CA GLY A 136 -21.57 6.77 5.84
C GLY A 136 -20.84 7.49 6.97
N PHE A 137 -19.55 7.82 6.79
CA PHE A 137 -18.84 8.73 7.68
C PHE A 137 -19.14 10.19 7.33
N SER A 138 -19.07 11.04 8.33
CA SER A 138 -19.16 12.49 8.19
C SER A 138 -18.20 13.15 9.16
N SER A 139 -17.60 14.26 8.74
CA SER A 139 -16.72 15.04 9.62
C SER A 139 -17.53 15.61 10.79
N THR A 140 -16.97 15.52 11.98
CA THR A 140 -17.51 16.18 13.19
C THR A 140 -17.02 17.61 13.32
N GLY A 141 -15.99 18.01 12.56
CA GLY A 141 -15.30 19.29 12.67
C GLY A 141 -14.38 19.41 13.89
N ASN A 142 -14.31 18.38 14.76
CA ASN A 142 -13.40 18.39 15.90
C ASN A 142 -11.99 18.00 15.43
N GLU A 143 -11.00 18.77 15.87
CA GLU A 143 -9.60 18.47 15.64
C GLU A 143 -8.94 17.89 16.88
N ARG A 144 -7.95 17.03 16.67
CA ARG A 144 -7.07 16.55 17.74
C ARG A 144 -5.70 16.19 17.17
N THR A 145 -4.72 16.12 18.07
CA THR A 145 -3.37 15.69 17.73
C THR A 145 -3.13 14.25 18.20
N ILE A 146 -2.65 13.39 17.29
CA ILE A 146 -2.25 12.00 17.56
C ILE A 146 -0.89 11.78 16.93
N ALA A 147 0.06 11.20 17.68
CA ALA A 147 1.43 10.93 17.21
C ALA A 147 2.14 12.16 16.58
N GLY A 148 1.83 13.37 17.05
CA GLY A 148 2.41 14.62 16.55
C GLY A 148 1.72 15.22 15.31
N GLU A 149 0.70 14.55 14.78
CA GLU A 149 -0.04 14.97 13.60
C GLU A 149 -1.46 15.44 13.98
N THR A 150 -1.96 16.49 13.33
CA THR A 150 -3.34 16.98 13.53
C THR A 150 -4.29 16.26 12.59
N CYS A 151 -5.37 15.73 13.14
CA CYS A 151 -6.43 15.06 12.40
C CYS A 151 -7.82 15.57 12.79
N ILE A 152 -8.76 15.44 11.85
CA ILE A 152 -10.18 15.76 12.03
C ILE A 152 -10.91 14.47 12.37
N ASP A 153 -11.75 14.51 13.39
CA ASP A 153 -12.60 13.39 13.79
C ASP A 153 -13.81 13.26 12.86
N TYR A 154 -14.06 12.04 12.39
CA TYR A 154 -15.20 11.60 11.60
C TYR A 154 -16.03 10.59 12.40
N SER A 155 -17.35 10.65 12.25
CA SER A 155 -18.31 9.70 12.81
C SER A 155 -19.11 9.04 11.71
N GLY A 156 -19.27 7.73 11.79
CA GLY A 156 -19.97 6.94 10.78
C GLY A 156 -20.87 5.85 11.37
N MET A 157 -21.65 5.22 10.50
CA MET A 157 -22.52 4.09 10.86
C MET A 157 -23.52 4.38 12.00
N GLY A 158 -24.02 5.62 12.10
CA GLY A 158 -24.92 6.02 13.19
C GLY A 158 -24.21 6.21 14.54
N GLY A 159 -22.91 6.47 14.53
CA GLY A 159 -22.10 6.75 15.71
C GLY A 159 -21.40 5.52 16.31
N VAL A 160 -21.52 4.34 15.69
CA VAL A 160 -20.85 3.11 16.15
C VAL A 160 -19.41 2.97 15.62
N ALA A 161 -19.01 3.84 14.70
CA ALA A 161 -17.65 3.90 14.20
C ALA A 161 -17.13 5.35 14.18
N THR A 162 -15.87 5.52 14.55
CA THR A 162 -15.17 6.81 14.48
C THR A 162 -13.82 6.67 13.79
N SER A 163 -13.36 7.77 13.21
CA SER A 163 -12.09 7.86 12.49
C SER A 163 -11.44 9.19 12.80
N CYS A 164 -10.11 9.28 12.82
CA CYS A 164 -9.41 10.56 12.85
C CYS A 164 -8.41 10.58 11.69
N MET A 165 -8.60 11.49 10.74
CA MET A 165 -7.83 11.56 9.50
C MET A 165 -7.17 12.94 9.35
N THR A 166 -5.89 12.97 8.96
CA THR A 166 -5.21 14.22 8.61
C THR A 166 -5.81 14.83 7.34
N GLU A 167 -5.56 16.11 7.10
CA GLU A 167 -6.04 16.79 5.88
C GLU A 167 -5.57 16.11 4.58
N ASP A 168 -4.40 15.47 4.61
CA ASP A 168 -3.80 14.77 3.47
C ASP A 168 -4.07 13.25 3.47
N GLY A 169 -5.01 12.77 4.29
CA GLY A 169 -5.58 11.42 4.19
C GLY A 169 -4.97 10.36 5.11
N LEU A 170 -4.00 10.70 5.97
CA LEU A 170 -3.44 9.73 6.91
C LEU A 170 -4.46 9.41 8.02
N MET A 171 -4.85 8.16 8.10
CA MET A 171 -5.76 7.68 9.13
C MET A 171 -4.99 7.44 10.44
N LEU A 172 -5.13 8.33 11.42
CA LEU A 172 -4.40 8.26 12.69
C LEU A 172 -5.15 7.45 13.75
N ARG A 173 -6.47 7.34 13.63
CA ARG A 173 -7.27 6.52 14.54
C ARG A 173 -8.47 5.95 13.82
N THR A 174 -8.81 4.70 14.12
CA THR A 174 -10.09 4.09 13.77
C THR A 174 -10.66 3.39 14.99
N GLU A 175 -11.97 3.45 15.13
CA GLU A 175 -12.72 2.67 16.10
C GLU A 175 -13.97 2.14 15.43
N ALA A 176 -14.17 0.84 15.48
CA ALA A 176 -15.38 0.20 14.99
C ALA A 176 -15.61 -1.10 15.76
N MET A 177 -16.85 -1.33 16.21
CA MET A 177 -17.26 -2.58 16.87
C MET A 177 -16.36 -2.98 18.06
N GLY A 178 -15.89 -2.00 18.84
CA GLY A 178 -15.04 -2.22 20.01
C GLY A 178 -13.57 -2.54 19.70
N MET A 179 -13.16 -2.53 18.44
CA MET A 179 -11.75 -2.53 18.04
C MET A 179 -11.29 -1.08 17.87
N VAL A 180 -10.14 -0.75 18.43
CA VAL A 180 -9.53 0.59 18.31
C VAL A 180 -8.11 0.44 17.80
N GLN A 181 -7.78 1.11 16.71
CA GLN A 181 -6.41 1.32 16.25
C GLN A 181 -6.05 2.79 16.45
N THR A 182 -4.96 3.08 17.16
CA THR A 182 -4.47 4.45 17.37
C THR A 182 -3.00 4.54 16.97
N ALA A 183 -2.66 5.51 16.14
CA ALA A 183 -1.30 5.75 15.71
C ALA A 183 -0.42 6.15 16.90
N THR A 184 0.72 5.51 17.03
CA THR A 184 1.73 5.77 18.06
C THR A 184 2.96 6.49 17.49
N ALA A 185 3.22 6.33 16.19
CA ALA A 185 4.25 7.06 15.46
C ALA A 185 3.85 7.24 13.99
N VAL A 186 4.22 8.38 13.42
CA VAL A 186 4.09 8.69 11.99
C VAL A 186 5.45 9.12 11.47
N ASP A 187 5.93 8.44 10.44
CA ASP A 187 7.11 8.81 9.68
C ASP A 187 6.68 9.16 8.25
N ARG A 188 6.95 10.38 7.81
CA ARG A 188 6.67 10.87 6.45
C ARG A 188 7.91 10.91 5.57
N SER A 189 9.07 10.53 6.09
CA SER A 189 10.37 10.58 5.39
C SER A 189 10.69 9.30 4.63
N GLY A 190 9.98 8.20 4.92
CA GLY A 190 10.10 6.94 4.21
C GLY A 190 8.88 6.04 4.38
N GLY A 191 8.75 5.05 3.50
CA GLY A 191 7.66 4.06 3.54
C GLY A 191 7.98 2.78 4.32
N GLY A 192 9.10 2.72 5.03
CA GLY A 192 9.66 1.48 5.61
C GLY A 192 10.86 0.94 4.82
N SER A 193 11.32 -0.27 5.12
CA SER A 193 12.50 -0.88 4.47
C SER A 193 12.12 -1.65 3.22
N SER A 194 13.03 -1.80 2.23
CA SER A 194 12.68 -2.54 0.99
C SER A 194 12.38 -4.02 1.25
N ALA A 195 12.96 -4.61 2.30
CA ALA A 195 12.69 -5.98 2.72
C ALA A 195 11.23 -6.19 3.17
N ASP A 196 10.55 -5.14 3.61
CA ASP A 196 9.13 -5.20 4.00
C ASP A 196 8.21 -5.40 2.79
N TYR A 197 8.65 -4.97 1.60
CA TYR A 197 7.89 -5.04 0.36
C TYR A 197 8.25 -6.27 -0.49
N GLU A 198 9.18 -7.10 -0.04
CA GLU A 198 9.58 -8.30 -0.76
C GLU A 198 8.43 -9.33 -0.83
N ILE A 199 8.14 -9.77 -2.06
CA ILE A 199 7.12 -10.76 -2.36
C ILE A 199 7.79 -12.13 -2.53
N PRO A 200 7.37 -13.17 -1.79
CA PRO A 200 7.85 -14.52 -1.99
C PRO A 200 7.47 -15.07 -3.37
N ALA A 201 8.44 -15.68 -4.07
CA ALA A 201 8.26 -16.22 -5.42
C ALA A 201 7.29 -17.42 -5.49
N ASP A 202 7.03 -18.08 -4.37
CA ASP A 202 6.18 -19.25 -4.23
C ASP A 202 4.76 -18.93 -3.74
N ALA A 203 4.34 -17.65 -3.81
CA ALA A 203 3.00 -17.23 -3.41
C ALA A 203 1.91 -17.95 -4.22
N GLN A 204 1.01 -18.64 -3.51
CA GLN A 204 -0.06 -19.44 -4.11
C GLN A 204 -1.28 -18.57 -4.41
N SER A 205 -1.82 -18.66 -5.63
CA SER A 205 -3.04 -17.94 -6.00
C SER A 205 -4.26 -18.52 -5.28
N ILE A 206 -5.03 -17.65 -4.63
CA ILE A 206 -6.36 -17.99 -4.10
C ILE A 206 -7.41 -17.38 -5.03
N GLN A 207 -8.23 -18.24 -5.64
CA GLN A 207 -9.45 -17.77 -6.30
C GLN A 207 -10.53 -17.53 -5.23
N ILE A 208 -11.03 -16.30 -5.16
CA ILE A 208 -12.23 -16.00 -4.37
C ILE A 208 -13.43 -16.48 -5.19
N PRO A 209 -14.26 -17.41 -4.68
CA PRO A 209 -15.42 -17.89 -5.41
C PRO A 209 -16.40 -16.74 -5.71
N GLY A 210 -16.78 -16.55 -6.98
CA GLY A 210 -17.87 -15.64 -7.38
C GLY A 210 -17.48 -14.34 -8.09
N THR A 211 -16.19 -14.09 -8.34
CA THR A 211 -15.75 -13.01 -9.25
C THR A 211 -15.42 -13.62 -10.63
N ASN A 212 -16.33 -13.44 -11.58
CA ASN A 212 -16.11 -13.65 -13.03
C ASN A 212 -15.92 -12.30 -13.71
#